data_AF-A0A4D9E9I7-F1
#
_entry.id   AF-A0A4D9E9I7-F1
#
_cell.length_a   1.000
_cell.length_b   1.000
_cell.length_c   1.000
_cell.angle_alpha   90.00
_cell.angle_beta   90.00
_cell.angle_gamma   90.00
#
_symmetry.space_group_name_H-M   'P 1'
#
loop_
_entity.id
_entity.type
_entity.pdbx_description
1 polymer ?
#
loop_
_entity_poly.entity_id
_entity_poly.type
_entity_poly.pdbx_seq_one_letter_code
_entity_poly.pdbx_strand_id
1 'polypeptide(L)'
;MQLYQWERLPWTGWLLLTWGLQWFTAEEYAGKDIGLSTCKLTAGKYAAALSKHIGKTRKAAKASAQYENLSSPGIQELSNMAWFYVMHPEHDMKWTLKLNPKARTFDQQLADNKAAFTDL
;
A
#
# COMPACT_ATOMS: atom_id res chain seq x y z
N MET A 1 11.35 -29.31 -24.25
CA MET A 1 10.88 -28.07 -23.60
C MET A 1 11.95 -27.01 -23.86
N GLN A 2 11.78 -26.20 -24.91
CA GLN A 2 12.78 -25.23 -25.36
C GLN A 2 12.59 -23.91 -24.63
N LEU A 3 13.63 -23.48 -23.91
CA LEU A 3 13.75 -22.13 -23.38
C LEU A 3 14.10 -21.19 -24.54
N TYR A 4 13.26 -20.19 -24.81
CA TYR A 4 13.56 -19.13 -25.76
C TYR A 4 14.74 -18.30 -25.24
N GLN A 5 15.94 -18.53 -25.78
CA GLN A 5 17.05 -17.58 -25.71
C GLN A 5 16.76 -16.46 -26.70
N TRP A 6 16.36 -15.29 -26.21
CA TRP A 6 16.27 -14.07 -27.01
C TRP A 6 17.68 -13.49 -27.20
N GLU A 7 18.27 -13.71 -28.38
CA GLU A 7 19.46 -12.96 -28.79
C GLU A 7 19.10 -11.48 -28.94
N ARG A 8 19.85 -10.61 -28.25
CA ARG A 8 19.69 -9.15 -28.33
C ARG A 8 20.09 -8.68 -29.72
N LEU A 9 19.10 -8.45 -30.59
CA LEU A 9 19.33 -7.79 -31.87
C LEU A 9 19.79 -6.34 -31.64
N PRO A 10 20.93 -5.89 -32.19
CA PRO A 10 21.56 -4.61 -31.85
C PRO A 10 20.78 -3.34 -32.25
N TRP A 11 19.67 -3.49 -32.98
CA TRP A 11 18.91 -2.38 -33.56
C TRP A 11 17.63 -2.03 -32.76
N THR A 12 17.23 -2.85 -31.79
CA THR A 12 16.07 -2.57 -30.93
C THR A 12 16.37 -1.53 -29.85
N GLY A 13 17.65 -1.19 -29.61
CA GLY A 13 18.05 -0.20 -28.61
C GLY A 13 17.61 1.23 -28.91
N TRP A 14 17.46 1.61 -30.18
CA TRP A 14 17.10 2.98 -30.57
C TRP A 14 15.60 3.27 -30.50
N LEU A 15 14.75 2.25 -30.77
CA LEU A 15 13.30 2.43 -30.70
C LEU A 15 12.78 2.49 -29.26
N LEU A 16 13.46 1.84 -28.31
CA LEU A 16 13.02 1.74 -26.91
C LEU A 16 13.22 3.03 -26.10
N LEU A 17 14.11 3.94 -26.53
CA LEU A 17 14.35 5.23 -25.88
C LEU A 17 13.20 6.24 -26.11
N THR A 18 12.33 6.02 -27.10
CA THR A 18 11.27 6.98 -27.46
C THR A 18 9.95 6.79 -26.70
N TRP A 19 9.77 5.70 -25.97
CA TRP A 19 8.49 5.36 -25.30
C TRP A 19 8.55 5.29 -23.77
N GLY A 20 9.66 5.67 -23.14
CA GLY A 20 9.74 5.83 -21.67
C GLY A 20 9.40 4.58 -20.84
N LEU A 21 9.40 3.38 -21.45
CA LEU A 21 9.19 2.13 -20.72
C LEU A 21 10.48 1.73 -19.99
N GLN A 22 10.55 2.10 -18.71
CA GLN A 22 11.50 1.55 -17.76
C GLN A 22 11.19 0.05 -17.57
N TRP A 23 12.04 -0.84 -18.07
CA TRP A 23 11.93 -2.26 -17.77
C TRP A 23 12.52 -2.55 -16.39
N PHE A 24 11.71 -3.10 -15.51
CA PHE A 24 12.13 -3.71 -14.26
C PHE A 24 12.56 -5.16 -14.58
N THR A 25 13.79 -5.56 -14.26
CA THR A 25 14.22 -6.94 -14.50
C THR A 25 13.85 -7.82 -13.31
N ALA A 26 13.41 -9.05 -13.55
CA ALA A 26 12.97 -9.95 -12.48
C ALA A 26 14.07 -10.20 -11.43
N GLU A 27 15.34 -10.15 -11.83
CA GLU A 27 16.47 -10.31 -10.91
C GLU A 27 16.57 -9.19 -9.88
N GLU A 28 16.06 -7.99 -10.17
CA GLU A 28 16.10 -6.86 -9.23
C GLU A 28 15.20 -7.10 -8.00
N TYR A 29 14.23 -8.02 -8.09
CA TYR A 29 13.21 -8.26 -7.06
C TYR A 29 13.29 -9.64 -6.42
N ALA A 30 13.95 -10.59 -7.09
CA ALA A 30 14.03 -11.97 -6.62
C ALA A 30 14.63 -12.03 -5.20
N GLY A 31 13.91 -12.68 -4.28
CA GLY A 31 14.35 -12.89 -2.89
C GLY A 31 14.27 -11.67 -1.97
N LYS A 32 13.65 -10.56 -2.39
CA LYS A 32 13.45 -9.38 -1.53
C LYS A 32 12.06 -9.39 -0.88
N ASP A 33 12.03 -9.15 0.42
CA ASP A 33 10.80 -8.79 1.13
C ASP A 33 10.57 -7.27 1.01
N ILE A 34 9.54 -6.86 0.27
CA ILE A 34 9.25 -5.45 0.01
C ILE A 34 7.92 -5.09 0.67
N GLY A 35 7.98 -4.42 1.82
CA GLY A 35 6.79 -3.90 2.49
C GLY A 35 6.20 -2.70 1.74
N LEU A 36 4.99 -2.86 1.20
CA LEU A 36 4.34 -1.83 0.39
C LEU A 36 3.57 -0.83 1.26
N SER A 37 3.83 0.46 1.06
CA SER A 37 3.07 1.53 1.72
C SER A 37 3.18 2.85 0.95
N THR A 38 2.10 3.62 0.88
CA THR A 38 2.11 4.99 0.34
C THR A 38 2.06 6.05 1.42
N CYS A 39 1.73 5.67 2.66
CA CYS A 39 1.69 6.57 3.81
C CYS A 39 1.68 5.80 5.13
N LYS A 40 2.26 6.41 6.18
CA LYS A 40 2.20 5.93 7.56
C LYS A 40 1.39 6.91 8.41
N LEU A 41 0.19 6.51 8.80
CA LEU A 41 -0.74 7.36 9.55
C LEU A 41 -1.13 6.69 10.87
N THR A 42 -1.34 7.51 11.91
CA THR A 42 -1.97 7.05 13.14
C THR A 42 -3.48 6.99 12.97
N ALA A 43 -4.19 6.25 13.83
CA ALA A 43 -5.66 6.22 13.81
C ALA A 43 -6.28 7.63 13.87
N GLY A 44 -5.68 8.55 14.65
CA GLY A 44 -6.11 9.95 14.71
C GLY A 44 -5.95 10.69 13.37
N LYS A 45 -4.84 10.46 12.65
CA LYS A 45 -4.62 11.04 11.32
C LYS A 45 -5.59 10.45 10.28
N TYR A 46 -5.89 9.16 10.36
CA TYR A 46 -6.95 8.54 9.55
C TYR A 46 -8.31 9.19 9.79
N ALA A 47 -8.70 9.36 11.06
CA ALA A 47 -9.96 10.00 11.43
C ALA A 47 -10.05 11.46 10.96
N ALA A 48 -8.95 12.21 11.07
CA ALA A 48 -8.89 13.59 10.57
C ALA A 48 -9.05 13.66 9.03
N ALA A 49 -8.39 12.78 8.29
CA ALA A 49 -8.51 12.70 6.84
C ALA A 49 -9.94 12.33 6.41
N LEU A 50 -10.56 11.33 7.05
CA LEU A 50 -11.96 10.99 6.82
C LEU A 50 -12.89 12.18 7.11
N SER A 51 -12.66 12.90 8.22
CA SER A 51 -13.47 14.06 8.59
C SER A 51 -13.42 15.15 7.53
N LYS A 52 -12.22 15.42 7.01
CA LYS A 52 -11.98 16.39 5.94
C LYS A 52 -12.77 16.05 4.66
N HIS A 53 -12.79 14.78 4.25
CA HIS A 53 -13.39 14.39 2.96
C HIS A 53 -14.90 14.13 3.03
N ILE A 54 -15.42 13.68 4.17
CA ILE A 54 -16.85 13.38 4.37
C ILE A 54 -17.62 14.62 4.86
N GLY A 55 -16.93 15.61 5.44
CA GLY A 55 -17.56 16.81 6.01
C GLY A 55 -18.26 16.57 7.35
N LYS A 56 -18.00 15.41 7.99
CA LYS A 56 -18.52 15.04 9.32
C LYS A 56 -17.36 14.69 10.24
N THR A 57 -17.40 15.15 11.48
CA THR A 57 -16.34 14.87 12.45
C THR A 57 -16.28 13.39 12.83
N ARG A 58 -15.12 12.78 12.64
CA ARG A 58 -14.78 11.41 13.07
C ARG A 58 -13.68 11.45 14.11
N LYS A 59 -13.75 10.54 15.09
CA LYS A 59 -12.76 10.40 16.15
C LYS A 59 -12.19 8.99 16.11
N ALA A 60 -10.89 8.86 16.35
CA ALA A 60 -10.27 7.57 16.55
C ALA A 60 -10.76 6.97 17.87
N ALA A 61 -11.34 5.77 17.81
CA ALA A 61 -11.66 5.00 19.00
C ALA A 61 -10.37 4.47 19.64
N LYS A 62 -10.33 4.39 20.97
CA LYS A 62 -9.25 3.70 21.69
C LYS A 62 -9.54 2.21 21.67
N ALA A 63 -8.81 1.47 20.84
CA ALA A 63 -9.05 0.05 20.58
C ALA A 63 -8.62 -0.89 21.74
N SER A 64 -7.81 -0.42 22.69
CA SER A 64 -7.01 -1.27 23.58
C SER A 64 -7.80 -2.10 24.61
N ALA A 65 -9.10 -1.89 24.82
CA ALA A 65 -9.86 -2.59 25.86
C ALA A 65 -11.00 -3.48 25.32
N GLN A 66 -11.32 -3.40 24.03
CA GLN A 66 -12.53 -4.03 23.48
C GLN A 66 -12.27 -5.38 22.82
N TYR A 67 -11.06 -5.64 22.31
CA TYR A 67 -10.79 -6.84 21.53
C TYR A 67 -10.32 -8.06 22.36
N GLU A 68 -9.83 -7.85 23.58
CA GLU A 68 -9.42 -8.96 24.47
C GLU A 68 -10.62 -9.81 24.95
N ASN A 69 -11.81 -9.21 25.03
CA ASN A 69 -13.04 -9.88 25.47
C ASN A 69 -13.91 -10.42 24.32
N LEU A 70 -13.50 -10.20 23.07
CA LEU A 70 -14.22 -10.65 21.88
C LEU A 70 -13.62 -11.97 21.40
N SER A 71 -13.96 -13.07 22.09
CA SER A 71 -13.41 -14.41 21.88
C SER A 71 -14.05 -15.18 20.72
N SER A 72 -14.18 -14.55 19.55
CA SER A 72 -14.57 -15.26 18.32
C SER A 72 -13.32 -15.56 17.46
N PRO A 73 -13.28 -16.73 16.78
CA PRO A 73 -12.27 -16.98 15.75
C PRO A 73 -12.25 -15.83 14.73
N GLY A 74 -11.09 -15.26 14.43
CA GLY A 74 -10.90 -14.09 13.58
C GLY A 74 -10.57 -12.79 14.35
N ILE A 75 -11.14 -12.57 15.54
CA ILE A 75 -10.87 -11.35 16.31
C ILE A 75 -9.51 -11.41 17.01
N GLN A 76 -9.12 -12.60 17.47
CA GLN A 76 -7.80 -12.82 18.05
C GLN A 76 -6.70 -12.60 17.00
N GLU A 77 -6.87 -13.10 15.77
CA GLU A 77 -5.93 -12.91 14.68
C GLU A 77 -5.81 -11.43 14.29
N LEU A 78 -6.93 -10.70 14.20
CA LEU A 78 -6.93 -9.26 13.94
C LEU A 78 -6.26 -8.47 15.08
N SER A 79 -6.44 -8.90 16.33
CA SER A 79 -5.77 -8.29 17.48
C SER A 79 -4.26 -8.50 17.42
N ASN A 80 -3.83 -9.73 17.12
CA ASN A 80 -2.41 -10.05 16.93
C ASN A 80 -1.81 -9.26 15.76
N MET A 81 -2.54 -9.11 14.66
CA MET A 81 -2.13 -8.28 13.52
C MET A 81 -1.99 -6.81 13.94
N ALA A 82 -2.94 -6.26 14.70
CA ALA A 82 -2.87 -4.90 15.20
C ALA A 82 -1.64 -4.70 16.11
N TRP A 83 -1.35 -5.66 17.00
CA TRP A 83 -0.14 -5.66 17.82
C TRP A 83 1.13 -5.70 16.97
N PHE A 84 1.17 -6.53 15.93
CA PHE A 84 2.29 -6.55 14.99
C PHE A 84 2.52 -5.18 14.34
N TYR A 85 1.47 -4.48 13.89
CA TYR A 85 1.61 -3.13 13.31
C TYR A 85 2.07 -2.06 14.30
N VAL A 86 1.77 -2.21 15.61
CA VAL A 86 2.35 -1.36 16.66
C VAL A 86 3.87 -1.51 16.73
N MET A 87 4.39 -2.72 16.46
CA MET A 87 5.83 -2.99 16.39
C MET A 87 6.52 -2.43 15.14
N HIS A 88 5.80 -1.66 14.32
CA HIS A 88 6.33 -0.95 13.15
C HIS A 88 7.04 -1.86 12.13
N PRO A 89 6.33 -2.82 11.51
CA PRO A 89 6.91 -3.64 10.47
C PRO A 89 7.46 -2.77 9.33
N GLU A 90 8.50 -3.28 8.68
CA GLU A 90 9.22 -2.55 7.64
C GLU A 90 8.32 -2.31 6.43
N HIS A 91 8.27 -1.05 6.01
CA HIS A 91 7.59 -0.63 4.79
C HIS A 91 8.45 0.41 4.10
N ASP A 92 8.64 0.28 2.79
CA ASP A 92 9.45 1.20 2.01
C ASP A 92 8.58 1.95 0.98
N MET A 93 8.29 3.20 1.32
CA MET A 93 7.53 4.11 0.46
C MET A 93 8.30 4.47 -0.82
N LYS A 94 9.64 4.52 -0.79
CA LYS A 94 10.45 4.79 -1.98
C LYS A 94 10.35 3.61 -2.95
N TRP A 95 10.47 2.38 -2.46
CA TRP A 95 10.24 1.19 -3.27
C TRP A 95 8.82 1.14 -3.81
N THR A 96 7.82 1.44 -2.97
CA THR A 96 6.41 1.47 -3.39
C THR A 96 6.19 2.45 -4.55
N LEU A 97 6.72 3.66 -4.46
CA LEU A 97 6.58 4.67 -5.51
C LEU A 97 7.47 4.40 -6.73
N LYS A 98 8.63 3.75 -6.56
CA LYS A 98 9.44 3.27 -7.68
C LYS A 98 8.67 2.20 -8.47
N LEU A 99 8.06 1.24 -7.77
CA LEU A 99 7.26 0.17 -8.37
C LEU A 99 5.98 0.71 -9.02
N ASN A 100 5.31 1.65 -8.36
CA ASN A 100 4.11 2.28 -8.88
C ASN A 100 4.11 3.79 -8.55
N PRO A 101 4.58 4.63 -9.49
CA PRO A 101 4.58 6.08 -9.32
C PRO A 101 3.18 6.69 -9.20
N LYS A 102 2.14 5.96 -9.61
CA LYS A 102 0.73 6.36 -9.51
C LYS A 102 0.05 5.88 -8.22
N ALA A 103 0.77 5.17 -7.34
CA ALA A 103 0.21 4.69 -6.10
C ALA A 103 -0.30 5.86 -5.24
N ARG A 104 -1.56 5.78 -4.82
CA ARG A 104 -2.25 6.88 -4.15
C ARG A 104 -2.04 6.78 -2.64
N THR A 105 -1.85 7.93 -2.01
CA THR A 105 -1.92 8.06 -0.55
C THR A 105 -3.36 7.90 -0.07
N PHE A 106 -3.55 7.70 1.25
CA PHE A 106 -4.90 7.60 1.81
C PHE A 106 -5.76 8.85 1.56
N ASP A 107 -5.21 10.06 1.68
CA ASP A 107 -5.95 11.30 1.41
C ASP A 107 -6.40 11.40 -0.05
N GLN A 108 -5.54 10.97 -0.98
CA GLN A 108 -5.87 10.91 -2.41
C GLN A 108 -6.94 9.85 -2.70
N GLN A 109 -6.83 8.66 -2.10
CA GLN A 109 -7.85 7.61 -2.21
C GLN A 109 -9.21 8.12 -1.73
N LEU A 110 -9.27 8.84 -0.61
CA LEU A 110 -10.52 9.44 -0.15
C LEU A 110 -11.05 10.50 -1.12
N ALA A 111 -10.19 11.33 -1.68
CA ALA A 111 -10.58 12.34 -2.67
C ALA A 111 -11.16 11.71 -3.94
N ASP A 112 -10.54 10.62 -4.41
CA ASP A 112 -10.93 9.91 -5.63
C ASP A 112 -12.22 9.09 -5.43
N ASN A 113 -12.50 8.62 -4.21
CA ASN A 113 -13.56 7.66 -3.92
C ASN A 113 -14.63 8.18 -2.94
N LYS A 114 -14.87 9.49 -2.86
CA LYS A 114 -15.77 10.10 -1.86
C LYS A 114 -17.15 9.44 -1.77
N ALA A 115 -17.70 9.01 -2.90
CA ALA A 115 -19.02 8.36 -2.96
C ALA A 115 -19.10 7.06 -2.14
N ALA A 116 -17.99 6.34 -1.96
CA ALA A 116 -17.96 5.11 -1.16
C ALA A 116 -18.08 5.37 0.35
N PHE A 117 -18.01 6.64 0.78
CA PHE A 117 -17.99 7.03 2.19
C PHE A 117 -19.19 7.90 2.59
N THR A 118 -20.24 8.01 1.76
CA THR A 118 -21.41 8.87 2.02
C THR A 118 -22.17 8.46 3.28
N ASP A 119 -22.19 7.16 3.58
CA ASP A 119 -22.96 6.57 4.67
C ASP A 119 -22.17 6.49 5.98
N LEU A 120 -20.87 6.82 5.94
CA LEU A 120 -20.00 6.86 7.12
C LEU A 120 -20.24 8.14 7.90
#